data_AF-A0A132A8G3-F1
#
_entry.id   AF-A0A132A8G3-F1
#
_cell.length_a   1.000
_cell.length_b   1.000
_cell.length_c   1.000
_cell.angle_alpha   90.00
_cell.angle_beta   90.00
_cell.angle_gamma   90.00
#
_symmetry.space_group_name_H-M   'P 1'
#
loop_
_entity.id
_entity.type
_entity.pdbx_description
1 polymer ?
#
loop_
_entity_poly.entity_id
_entity_poly.type
_entity_poly.pdbx_seq_one_letter_code
_entity_poly.pdbx_strand_id
1 'polypeptide(L)'
;MKFQCKKKKSKRDSKEEKNTEETARKYVTLCSIFNSKNLVSLVNQNKFIADDGAFFHVLNDSSLVENLKPTREVLATMNGEITATSKGDLVCKIYNGSEWKSCRILDVLVVENQPFNVISIGKICQRENVYATTNKNGIKMFDNGEPVLVGS
;
A
#
# COMPACT_ATOMS: atom_id res chain seq x y z
N MET A 1 13.73 18.61 -20.32
CA MET A 1 12.27 18.58 -20.47
C MET A 1 11.67 19.34 -19.29
N LYS A 2 10.97 20.46 -19.49
CA LYS A 2 10.38 21.28 -18.41
C LYS A 2 8.86 21.10 -18.41
N PHE A 3 8.29 20.66 -17.30
CA PHE A 3 6.83 20.65 -17.10
C PHE A 3 6.40 21.94 -16.42
N GLN A 4 5.46 22.68 -17.02
CA GLN A 4 4.76 23.81 -16.40
C GLN A 4 3.29 23.46 -16.23
N CYS A 5 2.82 23.43 -14.98
CA CYS A 5 1.40 23.29 -14.66
C CYS A 5 0.74 24.67 -14.58
N LYS A 6 -0.19 24.97 -15.49
CA LYS A 6 -0.95 26.23 -15.50
C LYS A 6 -2.04 26.19 -14.42
N LYS A 7 -1.97 27.08 -13.42
CA LYS A 7 -3.05 27.29 -12.44
C LYS A 7 -4.27 27.95 -13.11
N LYS A 8 -5.43 27.29 -13.10
CA LYS A 8 -6.73 27.91 -13.45
C LYS A 8 -7.32 28.60 -12.21
N LYS A 9 -7.68 29.87 -12.35
CA LYS A 9 -8.31 30.72 -11.31
C LYS A 9 -9.75 30.25 -11.02
N SER A 10 -10.13 30.33 -9.75
CA SER A 10 -11.47 30.03 -9.23
C SER A 10 -12.47 31.16 -9.50
N LYS A 11 -13.75 30.79 -9.64
CA LYS A 11 -14.90 31.65 -9.33
C LYS A 11 -15.77 30.90 -8.33
N ARG A 12 -15.97 31.51 -7.16
CA ARG A 12 -16.93 31.12 -6.14
C ARG A 12 -18.30 31.63 -6.56
N ASP A 13 -19.31 30.77 -6.50
CA ASP A 13 -20.69 31.18 -6.25
C ASP A 13 -21.21 30.34 -5.09
N SER A 14 -21.72 31.05 -4.09
CA SER A 14 -22.26 30.56 -2.82
C SER A 14 -23.71 30.11 -2.96
N LYS A 15 -24.01 28.89 -2.49
CA LYS A 15 -25.34 28.54 -1.98
C LYS A 15 -25.18 27.63 -0.76
N GLU A 16 -25.66 28.11 0.39
CA GLU A 16 -25.99 27.29 1.55
C GLU A 16 -27.12 26.32 1.19
N GLU A 17 -26.99 25.05 1.57
CA GLU A 17 -27.90 24.40 2.53
C GLU A 17 -27.61 22.90 2.71
N LYS A 18 -27.83 22.47 3.97
CA LYS A 18 -28.09 21.11 4.49
C LYS A 18 -26.90 20.26 4.95
N ASN A 19 -26.73 20.33 6.29
CA ASN A 19 -26.17 19.27 7.13
C ASN A 19 -26.77 17.91 6.77
N THR A 20 -25.94 17.07 6.21
CA THR A 20 -26.08 15.62 6.28
C THR A 20 -24.68 15.10 6.57
N GLU A 21 -24.46 14.54 7.75
CA GLU A 21 -23.27 13.73 8.07
C GLU A 21 -23.28 12.51 7.15
N GLU A 22 -22.87 12.70 5.91
CA GLU A 22 -22.60 11.61 4.99
C GLU A 22 -21.17 11.18 5.25
N THR A 23 -21.04 10.10 6.02
CA THR A 23 -19.79 9.44 6.38
C THR A 23 -18.95 9.32 5.12
N ALA A 24 -17.87 10.10 5.03
CA ALA A 24 -16.94 10.06 3.92
C ALA A 24 -16.38 8.64 3.80
N ARG A 25 -17.01 7.80 2.97
CA ARG A 25 -16.44 6.53 2.53
C ARG A 25 -15.22 6.90 1.72
N LYS A 26 -14.06 6.87 2.39
CA LYS A 26 -12.76 7.02 1.74
C LYS A 26 -12.61 5.83 0.82
N TYR A 27 -12.95 6.01 -0.46
CA TYR A 27 -12.62 5.05 -1.51
C TYR A 27 -11.10 5.06 -1.66
N VAL A 28 -10.49 3.98 -1.21
CA VAL A 28 -9.05 3.81 -1.15
C VAL A 28 -8.65 2.93 -2.33
N THR A 29 -7.92 3.49 -3.29
CA THR A 29 -7.56 2.79 -4.53
C THR A 29 -6.30 1.94 -4.33
N LEU A 30 -6.39 0.64 -4.58
CA LEU A 30 -5.23 -0.26 -4.75
C LEU A 30 -4.83 -0.25 -6.24
N CYS A 31 -3.72 0.39 -6.59
CA CYS A 31 -3.21 0.43 -7.97
C CYS A 31 -2.37 -0.81 -8.28
N SER A 32 -2.97 -2.01 -8.26
CA SER A 32 -2.53 -3.20 -9.02
C SER A 32 -3.38 -4.43 -8.69
N ILE A 33 -4.30 -4.86 -9.55
CA ILE A 33 -4.56 -6.29 -9.81
C ILE A 33 -4.99 -6.48 -11.27
N PHE A 34 -4.10 -7.05 -12.08
CA PHE A 34 -4.38 -7.52 -13.45
C PHE A 34 -5.26 -8.78 -13.42
N ASN A 35 -6.21 -8.83 -14.35
CA ASN A 35 -6.96 -10.04 -14.68
C ASN A 35 -6.11 -10.92 -15.61
N SER A 36 -5.88 -12.18 -15.24
CA SER A 36 -5.63 -13.19 -16.27
C SER A 36 -6.13 -14.55 -15.81
N LYS A 37 -6.91 -15.19 -16.67
CA LYS A 37 -7.72 -16.40 -16.47
C LYS A 37 -6.92 -17.69 -16.22
N ASN A 38 -5.77 -17.65 -15.55
CA ASN A 38 -4.96 -18.84 -15.24
C ASN A 38 -4.28 -18.69 -13.86
N LEU A 39 -5.02 -19.01 -12.79
CA LEU A 39 -4.51 -19.06 -11.40
C LEU A 39 -4.02 -20.47 -11.01
N VAL A 40 -3.48 -21.23 -11.95
CA VAL A 40 -2.96 -22.58 -11.67
C VAL A 40 -1.48 -22.64 -12.05
N SER A 41 -0.62 -22.02 -11.22
CA SER A 41 0.76 -22.46 -10.90
C SER A 41 1.64 -21.33 -10.31
N LEU A 42 1.24 -20.70 -9.21
CA LEU A 42 2.13 -19.81 -8.45
C LEU A 42 2.06 -20.10 -6.94
N VAL A 43 2.04 -21.39 -6.61
CA VAL A 43 2.52 -21.84 -5.29
C VAL A 43 4.05 -21.70 -5.31
N ASN A 44 4.63 -21.08 -4.28
CA ASN A 44 6.07 -20.90 -4.03
C ASN A 44 6.76 -19.66 -4.61
N GLN A 45 6.37 -18.49 -4.13
CA GLN A 45 7.30 -17.48 -3.57
C GLN A 45 6.46 -16.39 -2.90
N ASN A 46 6.78 -16.04 -1.65
CA ASN A 46 6.23 -14.86 -0.96
C ASN A 46 6.74 -13.59 -1.66
N LYS A 47 6.24 -13.32 -2.88
CA LYS A 47 6.63 -12.14 -3.65
C LYS A 47 5.89 -10.94 -3.10
N PHE A 48 6.66 -9.94 -2.72
CA PHE A 48 6.15 -8.65 -2.26
C PHE A 48 6.34 -7.61 -3.36
N ILE A 49 5.28 -6.87 -3.64
CA ILE A 49 5.30 -5.69 -4.49
C ILE A 49 5.38 -4.47 -3.57
N ALA A 50 6.39 -3.64 -3.78
CA ALA A 50 6.44 -2.30 -3.20
C ALA A 50 5.60 -1.36 -4.07
N ASP A 51 4.45 -0.92 -3.56
CA ASP A 51 3.47 -0.12 -4.31
C ASP A 51 3.28 1.25 -3.62
N ASP A 52 3.59 2.33 -4.32
CA ASP A 52 3.40 3.71 -3.84
C ASP A 52 1.96 4.21 -3.98
N GLY A 53 1.16 3.58 -4.84
CA GLY A 53 -0.26 3.86 -5.04
C GLY A 53 -1.17 3.09 -4.10
N ALA A 54 -0.72 1.98 -3.51
CA ALA A 54 -1.47 1.26 -2.49
C ALA A 54 -1.56 2.06 -1.19
N PHE A 55 -2.71 1.98 -0.50
CA PHE A 55 -2.92 2.61 0.80
C PHE A 55 -2.78 1.63 1.97
N PHE A 56 -3.07 0.35 1.75
CA PHE A 56 -2.96 -0.70 2.76
C PHE A 56 -1.80 -1.64 2.41
N HIS A 57 -1.18 -2.21 3.44
CA HIS A 57 -0.39 -3.42 3.29
C HIS A 57 -1.35 -4.60 3.17
N VAL A 58 -1.16 -5.47 2.18
CA VAL A 58 -2.06 -6.59 1.93
C VAL A 58 -1.26 -7.86 1.70
N LEU A 59 -1.55 -8.91 2.47
CA LEU A 59 -0.97 -10.23 2.28
C LEU A 59 -2.01 -11.25 1.86
N ASN A 60 -1.55 -12.29 1.18
CA ASN A 60 -2.38 -13.41 0.77
C ASN A 60 -2.25 -14.65 1.66
N ASP A 61 -1.37 -14.61 2.65
CA ASP A 61 -1.14 -15.71 3.58
C ASP A 61 -1.15 -15.19 5.02
N SER A 62 -2.12 -15.67 5.80
CA SER A 62 -2.28 -15.33 7.22
C SER A 62 -1.15 -15.87 8.08
N SER A 63 -0.45 -16.94 7.66
CA SER A 63 0.68 -17.52 8.40
C SER A 63 1.88 -16.57 8.50
N LEU A 64 1.93 -15.53 7.67
CA LEU A 64 2.96 -14.48 7.68
C LEU A 64 2.69 -13.37 8.70
N VAL A 65 1.54 -13.41 9.38
CA VAL A 65 1.03 -12.31 10.21
C VAL A 65 0.91 -12.75 11.67
N GLU A 66 1.45 -11.93 12.56
CA GLU A 66 1.29 -12.04 14.01
C GLU A 66 0.10 -11.21 14.49
N ASN A 67 -0.41 -11.50 15.70
CA ASN A 67 -1.46 -10.72 16.36
C ASN A 67 -2.75 -10.58 15.53
N LEU A 68 -3.08 -11.62 14.75
CA LEU A 68 -4.25 -11.64 13.88
C LEU A 68 -5.54 -11.36 14.64
N LYS A 69 -6.33 -10.44 14.08
CA LYS A 69 -7.66 -10.07 14.53
C LYS A 69 -8.62 -10.08 13.35
N PRO A 70 -9.88 -10.56 13.51
CA PRO A 70 -10.88 -10.42 12.47
C PRO A 70 -11.09 -8.96 12.08
N THR A 71 -11.34 -8.71 10.79
CA THR A 71 -11.67 -7.37 10.28
C THR A 71 -12.74 -7.45 9.20
N ARG A 72 -13.32 -6.31 8.86
CA ARG A 72 -14.26 -6.13 7.75
C ARG A 72 -13.90 -4.91 6.90
N GLU A 73 -12.61 -4.56 6.90
CA GLU A 73 -12.11 -3.46 6.09
C GLU A 73 -12.27 -3.81 4.60
N VAL A 74 -12.82 -2.87 3.85
CA VAL A 74 -13.10 -3.00 2.42
C VAL A 74 -12.02 -2.24 1.65
N LEU A 75 -11.41 -2.92 0.69
CA LEU A 75 -10.40 -2.39 -0.21
C LEU A 75 -11.05 -2.14 -1.57
N ALA A 76 -10.91 -0.93 -2.11
CA ALA A 76 -11.30 -0.68 -3.49
C ALA A 76 -10.14 -1.04 -4.43
N THR A 77 -10.44 -1.86 -5.42
CA THR A 77 -9.50 -2.30 -6.46
C THR A 77 -9.98 -1.79 -7.82
N MET A 78 -9.14 -1.93 -8.85
CA MET A 78 -9.55 -1.63 -10.22
C MET A 78 -10.74 -2.47 -10.70
N ASN A 79 -10.99 -3.63 -10.11
CA ASN A 79 -12.03 -4.57 -10.52
C ASN A 79 -13.24 -4.61 -9.57
N GLY A 80 -13.33 -3.68 -8.62
CA GLY A 80 -14.39 -3.63 -7.61
C GLY A 80 -13.84 -3.71 -6.19
N GLU A 81 -14.69 -4.10 -5.24
CA GLU A 81 -14.36 -4.13 -3.82
C GLU A 81 -13.98 -5.54 -3.35
N ILE A 82 -13.01 -5.62 -2.44
CA ILE A 82 -12.61 -6.85 -1.76
C ILE A 82 -12.60 -6.60 -0.26
N THR A 83 -13.12 -7.54 0.51
CA THR A 83 -13.12 -7.45 1.98
C THR A 83 -11.98 -8.27 2.56
N ALA A 84 -11.15 -7.66 3.41
CA ALA A 84 -10.13 -8.38 4.17
C ALA A 84 -10.78 -9.24 5.26
N THR A 85 -10.25 -10.46 5.45
CA THR A 85 -10.76 -11.41 6.46
C THR A 85 -10.20 -11.12 7.83
N SER A 86 -8.94 -10.67 7.89
CA SER A 86 -8.23 -10.39 9.12
C SER A 86 -7.19 -9.30 8.94
N LYS A 87 -6.66 -8.80 10.07
CA LYS A 87 -5.54 -7.87 10.12
C LYS A 87 -4.59 -8.19 11.26
N GLY A 88 -3.32 -7.81 11.11
CA GLY A 88 -2.31 -7.98 12.15
C GLY A 88 -0.98 -7.33 11.76
N ASP A 89 0.12 -7.87 12.28
CA ASP A 89 1.45 -7.34 12.06
C ASP A 89 2.32 -8.31 11.27
N LEU A 90 3.01 -7.82 10.25
CA LEU A 90 4.03 -8.60 9.55
C LEU A 90 5.39 -8.38 10.24
N VAL A 91 6.01 -9.46 10.70
CA VAL A 91 7.42 -9.46 11.14
C VAL A 91 8.27 -10.00 10.00
N CYS A 92 9.14 -9.14 9.47
CA CYS A 92 9.98 -9.48 8.32
C CYS A 92 11.40 -8.96 8.48
N LYS A 93 12.28 -9.35 7.56
CA LYS A 93 13.61 -8.74 7.43
C LYS A 93 13.63 -7.86 6.18
N ILE A 94 14.19 -6.67 6.30
CA ILE A 94 14.40 -5.74 5.18
C ILE A 94 15.91 -5.54 4.96
N TYR A 95 16.32 -5.44 3.71
CA TYR A 95 17.71 -5.15 3.36
C TYR A 95 17.90 -3.64 3.18
N ASN A 96 18.84 -3.03 3.89
CA ASN A 96 19.09 -1.59 3.82
C ASN A 96 20.21 -1.21 2.83
N GLY A 97 20.78 -2.17 2.11
CA GLY A 97 21.93 -1.97 1.23
C GLY A 97 23.27 -2.45 1.81
N SER A 98 23.34 -2.77 3.09
CA SER A 98 24.53 -3.36 3.74
C SER A 98 24.20 -4.64 4.51
N GLU A 99 23.09 -4.66 5.24
CA GLU A 99 22.69 -5.77 6.10
C GLU A 99 21.17 -5.99 6.10
N TRP A 100 20.74 -7.14 6.60
CA TRP A 100 19.34 -7.47 6.82
C TRP A 100 18.92 -7.08 8.24
N LYS A 101 17.91 -6.22 8.36
CA LYS A 101 17.36 -5.76 9.64
C LYS A 101 15.96 -6.31 9.88
N SER A 102 15.69 -6.72 11.11
CA SER A 102 14.32 -7.04 11.53
C SER A 102 13.45 -5.79 11.48
N CYS A 103 12.25 -5.94 10.95
CA CYS A 103 11.26 -4.89 10.79
C CYS A 103 9.87 -5.46 11.14
N ARG A 104 9.02 -4.60 11.70
CA ARG A 104 7.60 -4.90 11.93
C ARG A 104 6.78 -3.90 11.13
N ILE A 105 5.91 -4.41 10.26
CA ILE A 105 4.93 -3.62 9.51
C ILE A 105 3.59 -3.85 10.17
N LEU A 106 2.97 -2.77 10.65
CA LEU A 106 1.71 -2.80 11.41
C LEU A 106 0.51 -2.66 10.47
N ASP A 107 -0.66 -3.06 10.97
CA ASP A 107 -1.96 -2.90 10.30
C ASP A 107 -1.96 -3.46 8.87
N VAL A 108 -1.50 -4.70 8.75
CA VAL A 108 -1.47 -5.48 7.52
C VAL A 108 -2.79 -6.22 7.36
N LEU A 109 -3.45 -6.06 6.22
CA LEU A 109 -4.69 -6.75 5.89
C LEU A 109 -4.40 -8.09 5.23
N VAL A 110 -5.22 -9.10 5.51
CA VAL A 110 -5.15 -10.41 4.87
C VAL A 110 -6.31 -10.60 3.90
N VAL A 111 -5.97 -10.93 2.66
CA VAL A 111 -6.88 -11.26 1.56
C VAL A 111 -6.36 -12.53 0.88
N GLU A 112 -6.85 -13.69 1.31
CA GLU A 112 -6.30 -15.01 0.94
C GLU A 112 -6.29 -15.28 -0.58
N ASN A 113 -7.24 -14.69 -1.32
CA ASN A 113 -7.36 -14.89 -2.77
C ASN A 113 -6.56 -13.87 -3.59
N GLN A 114 -5.71 -13.05 -2.99
CA GLN A 114 -4.88 -12.09 -3.72
C GLN A 114 -3.64 -12.79 -4.33
N PRO A 115 -3.29 -12.53 -5.61
CA PRO A 115 -2.19 -13.24 -6.27
C PRO A 115 -0.77 -12.88 -5.77
N PHE A 116 -0.60 -11.80 -5.00
CA PHE A 116 0.69 -11.34 -4.50
C PHE A 116 0.54 -10.52 -3.22
N ASN A 117 1.64 -10.38 -2.48
CA ASN A 117 1.72 -9.51 -1.30
C ASN A 117 2.04 -8.08 -1.73
N VAL A 118 1.42 -7.09 -1.09
CA VAL A 118 1.62 -5.66 -1.36
C VAL A 118 2.10 -4.98 -0.09
N ILE A 119 3.25 -4.29 -0.18
CA ILE A 119 3.72 -3.35 0.81
C ILE A 119 3.45 -1.95 0.29
N SER A 120 2.50 -1.26 0.92
CA SER A 120 2.24 0.16 0.64
C SER A 120 3.42 1.02 1.08
N ILE A 121 4.18 1.53 0.10
CA ILE A 121 5.26 2.48 0.34
C ILE A 121 4.68 3.82 0.77
N GLY A 122 3.56 4.23 0.16
CA GLY A 122 2.84 5.45 0.51
C GLY A 122 2.46 5.50 1.99
N LYS A 123 1.96 4.38 2.55
CA LYS A 123 1.62 4.28 3.98
C LYS A 123 2.85 4.40 4.87
N ILE A 124 3.98 3.78 4.50
CA ILE A 124 5.22 3.89 5.28
C ILE A 124 5.74 5.35 5.28
N CYS A 125 5.69 6.02 4.12
CA CYS A 125 6.12 7.40 3.95
C CYS A 125 5.17 8.46 4.55
N GLN A 126 4.07 8.06 5.20
CA GLN A 126 3.25 8.98 5.99
C GLN A 126 3.95 9.41 7.29
N ARG A 127 4.99 8.68 7.71
CA ARG A 127 5.82 9.05 8.86
C ARG A 127 6.74 10.22 8.50
N GLU A 128 6.90 11.15 9.44
CA GLU A 128 7.84 12.26 9.28
C GLU A 128 9.25 11.75 8.97
N ASN A 129 9.95 12.46 8.08
CA ASN A 129 11.32 12.15 7.64
C ASN A 129 11.50 10.80 6.92
N VAL A 130 10.41 10.10 6.59
CA VAL A 130 10.45 8.87 5.79
C VAL A 130 10.02 9.16 4.36
N TYR A 131 10.88 8.84 3.39
CA TYR A 131 10.58 9.04 1.98
C TYR A 131 11.18 7.94 1.11
N ALA A 132 10.63 7.75 -0.08
CA ALA A 132 11.14 6.82 -1.07
C ALA A 132 11.61 7.56 -2.32
N THR A 133 12.65 7.01 -2.95
CA THR A 133 13.12 7.43 -4.27
C THR A 133 13.10 6.22 -5.19
N THR A 134 12.68 6.41 -6.43
CA THR A 134 12.62 5.35 -7.44
C THR A 134 13.42 5.78 -8.66
N ASN A 135 14.24 4.89 -9.19
CA ASN A 135 14.95 5.09 -10.45
C ASN A 135 15.04 3.77 -11.24
N LYS A 136 15.77 3.76 -12.36
CA LYS A 136 15.92 2.57 -13.22
C LYS A 136 16.54 1.35 -12.53
N ASN A 137 17.19 1.53 -11.37
CA ASN A 137 17.84 0.47 -10.60
C ASN A 137 16.97 -0.03 -9.43
N GLY A 138 15.74 0.48 -9.28
CA GLY A 138 14.79 0.08 -8.24
C GLY A 138 14.41 1.21 -7.28
N ILE A 139 14.03 0.81 -6.07
CA ILE A 139 13.49 1.68 -5.02
C ILE A 139 14.45 1.76 -3.83
N LYS A 140 14.61 2.96 -3.28
CA LYS A 140 15.30 3.18 -1.99
C LYS A 140 14.40 3.97 -1.06
N MET A 141 14.23 3.47 0.15
CA MET A 141 13.55 4.20 1.22
C MET A 141 14.57 4.73 2.22
N PHE A 142 14.31 5.93 2.71
CA PHE A 142 15.14 6.64 3.65
C PHE A 142 14.33 6.99 4.90
N ASP A 143 14.98 6.93 6.05
CA ASP A 143 14.49 7.44 7.34
C ASP A 143 15.56 8.38 7.89
N ASN A 144 15.22 9.65 8.10
CA ASN A 144 16.17 10.71 8.51
C ASN A 144 17.41 10.82 7.58
N GLY A 145 17.23 10.56 6.28
CA GLY A 145 18.29 10.64 5.28
C GLY A 145 19.15 9.37 5.14
N GLU A 146 18.98 8.39 6.02
CA GLU A 146 19.70 7.12 5.97
C GLU A 146 18.89 6.04 5.24
N PRO A 147 19.50 5.22 4.37
CA PRO A 147 18.78 4.16 3.67
C PRO A 147 18.33 3.07 4.66
N VAL A 148 17.03 2.78 4.66
CA VAL A 148 16.41 1.75 5.51
C VAL A 148 15.90 0.56 4.70
N LEU A 149 15.62 0.75 3.42
CA LEU A 149 15.23 -0.31 2.49
C LEU A 149 15.81 -0.04 1.11
N VAL A 150 16.37 -1.07 0.49
CA VAL A 150 16.80 -1.07 -0.90
C VAL A 150 16.13 -2.26 -1.60
N GLY A 151 15.34 -1.99 -2.62
CA GLY A 151 14.70 -2.99 -3.47
C GLY A 151 15.13 -2.80 -4.92
N SER A 152 15.30 -3.92 -5.63
CA SER A 152 15.68 -3.98 -7.05
C SER A 152 14.53 -4.46 -7.91
#